data_AF-A0AAD8D684-F1
#
_entry.id   AF-A0AAD8D684-F1
#
_cell.length_a   1.000
_cell.length_b   1.000
_cell.length_c   1.000
_cell.angle_alpha   90.00
_cell.angle_beta   90.00
_cell.angle_gamma   90.00
#
_symmetry.space_group_name_H-M   'P 1'
#
loop_
_entity.id
_entity.type
_entity.pdbx_description
1 polymer ?
#
loop_
_entity_poly.entity_id
_entity_poly.type
_entity_poly.pdbx_seq_one_letter_code
_entity_poly.pdbx_strand_id
1 'polypeptide(L)'
;MAQTGLRKTVNFMNSIVGVSVLTLPYCFRQCGLVLGTLLLIFWSWLTYESSMMVVNTAMKTSKKTYCGLAQLSFGKMGKLTSEICILGFMMGVCTAFHVVMGDLAVHLLQGFIGEEVTQSQRVLLIFAIGWLVVLPLSLTLASDSILLSTTALVGFTCFMVVTLFHCCHRLLSSGQEVQVRFWISDGLLECLPIYGTAFSCHPQLLPMVCVKGLDVSEPHTTHAIKHAFAATLVFYTLVGSCGYVCFMDAVKGNILSNLPSSATMEGVRVVLLISVVMSIPSIIQPCRQAIGTLLFEQQVTGTFSVKGDMPLCQHVATTSILLFLTMTAGILVQDGETVLGVVGTTTGAIICYIFPSLMQSKLRKGTVSGKIVLTVGISLLITPVYANIARFSKEEIKLEPVQKVLSLFELKATTQPTLWTENTVRILMNEQTPNTALNEEKGTEYSTSDAGLEDDTHQKRTPQRNHSEINTSSENTLGPYPTPLRFLLKTPRNMSSFT
;
A
#
# COMPACT_ATOMS: atom_id res chain seq x y z
N MET A 1 19.30 31.32 10.93
CA MET A 1 18.46 30.52 11.86
C MET A 1 17.05 30.23 11.31
N ALA A 2 16.32 31.22 10.75
CA ALA A 2 14.97 30.97 10.21
C ALA A 2 14.96 30.03 8.99
N GLN A 3 15.89 30.21 8.04
CA GLN A 3 16.01 29.36 6.84
C GLN A 3 16.33 27.89 7.18
N THR A 4 17.09 27.63 8.25
CA THR A 4 17.40 26.27 8.70
C THR A 4 16.19 25.60 9.36
N GLY A 5 15.37 26.34 10.11
CA GLY A 5 14.14 25.82 10.73
C GLY A 5 13.04 25.44 9.71
N LEU A 6 12.83 26.29 8.70
CA LEU A 6 11.85 26.01 7.64
C LEU A 6 12.22 24.77 6.83
N ARG A 7 13.50 24.62 6.46
CA ARG A 7 14.00 23.44 5.73
C ARG A 7 13.80 22.15 6.53
N LYS A 8 14.03 22.18 7.85
CA LYS A 8 13.76 21.02 8.74
C LYS A 8 12.27 20.66 8.70
N THR A 9 11.40 21.66 8.84
CA THR A 9 9.93 21.48 8.84
C THR A 9 9.44 20.88 7.52
N VAL A 10 9.87 21.42 6.39
CA VAL A 10 9.49 20.92 5.05
C VAL A 10 9.95 19.48 4.85
N ASN A 11 11.18 19.16 5.25
CA ASN A 11 11.65 17.78 5.12
C ASN A 11 10.80 16.81 5.97
N PHE A 12 10.35 17.23 7.17
CA PHE A 12 9.48 16.39 8.02
C PHE A 12 8.11 16.25 7.39
N MET A 13 7.55 17.34 6.84
CA MET A 13 6.32 17.28 6.08
C MET A 13 6.41 16.30 4.92
N ASN A 14 7.51 16.28 4.16
CA ASN A 14 7.68 15.32 3.07
C ASN A 14 7.72 13.85 3.52
N SER A 15 8.01 13.59 4.81
CA SER A 15 8.00 12.23 5.36
C SER A 15 6.63 11.81 5.89
N ILE A 16 5.70 12.78 6.03
CA ILE A 16 4.32 12.53 6.46
C ILE A 16 3.40 12.52 5.23
N VAL A 17 3.56 13.51 4.34
CA VAL A 17 2.74 13.68 3.14
C VAL A 17 3.08 12.61 2.10
N GLY A 18 2.07 11.84 1.70
CA GLY A 18 2.21 10.80 0.69
C GLY A 18 0.90 10.45 0.01
N VAL A 19 0.80 9.24 -0.53
CA VAL A 19 -0.36 8.75 -1.30
C VAL A 19 -1.68 8.83 -0.53
N SER A 20 -1.66 8.74 0.80
CA SER A 20 -2.85 8.81 1.65
C SER A 20 -3.63 10.12 1.52
N VAL A 21 -3.02 11.20 1.01
CA VAL A 21 -3.72 12.45 0.71
C VAL A 21 -4.91 12.23 -0.23
N LEU A 22 -4.78 11.30 -1.17
CA LEU A 22 -5.80 11.02 -2.20
C LEU A 22 -7.00 10.23 -1.66
N THR A 23 -6.83 9.57 -0.50
CA THR A 23 -7.88 8.81 0.18
C THR A 23 -8.56 9.60 1.31
N LEU A 24 -8.05 10.79 1.66
CA LEU A 24 -8.67 11.65 2.68
C LEU A 24 -10.10 12.10 2.30
N PRO A 25 -10.39 12.55 1.07
CA PRO A 25 -11.75 12.93 0.68
C PRO A 25 -12.75 11.77 0.86
N TYR A 26 -12.32 10.53 0.60
CA TYR A 26 -13.11 9.33 0.84
C TYR A 26 -13.45 9.18 2.33
N CYS A 27 -12.47 9.40 3.21
CA CYS A 27 -12.70 9.35 4.66
C CYS A 27 -13.70 10.43 5.13
N PHE A 28 -13.64 11.63 4.55
CA PHE A 28 -14.61 12.70 4.82
C PHE A 28 -16.01 12.36 4.31
N ARG A 29 -16.13 11.65 3.17
CA ARG A 29 -17.44 11.13 2.71
C ARG A 29 -18.05 10.14 3.70
N GLN A 30 -17.22 9.27 4.28
CA GLN A 30 -17.63 8.18 5.16
C GLN A 30 -17.90 8.61 6.61
N CYS A 31 -17.16 9.62 7.11
CA CYS A 31 -17.31 10.12 8.49
C CYS A 31 -18.13 11.42 8.57
N GLY A 32 -18.30 12.15 7.46
CA GLY A 32 -18.82 13.51 7.45
C GLY A 32 -17.76 14.56 7.82
N LEU A 33 -18.11 15.83 7.61
CA LEU A 33 -17.15 16.93 7.71
C LEU A 33 -16.62 17.16 9.13
N VAL A 34 -17.50 17.19 10.14
CA VAL A 34 -17.13 17.49 11.53
C VAL A 34 -16.34 16.34 12.12
N LEU A 35 -16.86 15.12 12.01
CA LEU A 35 -16.19 13.93 12.56
C LEU A 35 -14.85 13.68 11.85
N GLY A 36 -14.78 13.82 10.52
CA GLY A 36 -13.53 13.68 9.77
C GLY A 36 -12.44 14.66 10.21
N THR A 37 -12.79 15.93 10.46
CA THR A 37 -11.83 16.92 10.99
C THR A 37 -11.41 16.59 12.42
N LEU A 38 -12.34 16.20 13.30
CA LEU A 38 -12.01 15.80 14.68
C LEU A 38 -11.07 14.58 14.70
N LEU A 39 -11.31 13.60 13.83
CA LEU A 39 -10.44 12.42 13.69
C LEU A 39 -9.04 12.82 13.21
N LEU A 40 -8.92 13.70 12.22
CA LEU A 40 -7.61 14.21 11.78
C LEU A 40 -6.85 14.91 12.91
N ILE A 41 -7.52 15.76 13.69
CA ILE A 41 -6.91 16.46 14.84
C ILE A 41 -6.42 15.43 15.87
N PHE A 42 -7.26 14.46 16.22
CA PHE A 42 -6.93 13.43 17.18
C PHE A 42 -5.77 12.55 16.71
N TRP A 43 -5.76 12.12 15.45
CA TRP A 43 -4.68 11.31 14.87
C TRP A 43 -3.37 12.07 14.70
N SER A 44 -3.45 13.36 14.35
CA SER A 44 -2.28 14.24 14.31
C SER A 44 -1.63 14.36 15.69
N TRP A 45 -2.44 14.59 16.74
CA TRP A 45 -1.96 14.64 18.12
C TRP A 45 -1.35 13.30 18.57
N LEU A 46 -2.05 12.18 18.31
CA LEU A 46 -1.59 10.84 18.70
C LEU A 46 -0.27 10.46 18.04
N THR A 47 -0.14 10.76 16.74
CA THR A 47 1.07 10.46 15.97
C THR A 47 2.23 11.38 16.35
N TYR A 48 1.96 12.66 16.66
CA TYR A 48 2.95 13.57 17.21
C TYR A 48 3.50 13.07 18.54
N GLU A 49 2.63 12.68 19.48
CA GLU A 49 3.03 12.16 20.79
C GLU A 49 3.89 10.90 20.65
N SER A 50 3.43 9.90 19.88
CA SER A 50 4.19 8.67 19.64
C SER A 50 5.54 8.92 18.96
N SER A 51 5.61 9.83 17.99
CA SER A 51 6.87 10.25 17.35
C SER A 51 7.83 10.87 18.37
N MET A 52 7.32 11.73 19.24
CA MET A 52 8.10 12.37 20.30
C MET A 52 8.58 11.37 21.36
N MET A 53 7.83 10.29 21.60
CA MET A 53 8.27 9.20 22.47
C MET A 53 9.51 8.50 21.89
N VAL A 54 9.51 8.18 20.59
CA VAL A 54 10.65 7.57 19.89
C VAL A 54 11.86 8.50 19.87
N VAL A 55 11.68 9.76 19.50
CA VAL A 55 12.79 10.74 19.42
C VAL A 55 13.43 10.95 20.79
N ASN A 56 12.62 11.15 21.83
CA ASN A 56 13.16 11.37 23.19
C ASN A 56 13.86 10.13 23.77
N THR A 57 13.41 8.93 23.42
CA THR A 57 14.04 7.67 23.88
C THR A 57 15.32 7.39 23.10
N ALA A 58 15.34 7.64 21.80
CA ALA A 58 16.55 7.58 20.97
C ALA A 58 17.63 8.55 21.48
N MET A 59 17.26 9.77 21.86
CA MET A 59 18.20 10.77 22.38
C MET A 59 18.83 10.39 23.72
N LYS A 60 18.05 9.80 24.63
CA LYS A 60 18.59 9.37 25.93
C LYS A 60 19.47 8.13 25.85
N THR A 61 19.28 7.30 24.84
CA THR A 61 20.01 6.04 24.66
C THR A 61 21.11 6.12 23.60
N SER A 62 21.24 7.27 22.93
CA SER A 62 22.16 7.51 21.81
C SER A 62 22.01 6.50 20.65
N LYS A 63 20.84 5.85 20.52
CA LYS A 63 20.54 4.94 19.41
C LYS A 63 19.96 5.73 18.24
N LYS A 64 20.60 5.60 17.07
CA LYS A 64 20.26 6.35 15.84
C LYS A 64 19.25 5.64 14.93
N THR A 65 18.83 4.42 15.29
CA THR A 65 17.95 3.59 14.47
C THR A 65 16.77 3.07 15.29
N TYR A 66 15.62 2.92 14.63
CA TYR A 66 14.41 2.40 15.26
C TYR A 66 14.60 0.98 15.76
N CYS A 67 15.16 0.11 14.92
CA CYS A 67 15.45 -1.29 15.27
C CYS A 67 16.49 -1.40 16.39
N GLY A 68 17.49 -0.52 16.42
CA GLY A 68 18.49 -0.49 17.50
C GLY A 68 17.90 -0.09 18.85
N LEU A 69 16.88 0.78 18.85
CA LEU A 69 16.14 1.14 20.05
C LEU A 69 15.20 0.02 20.51
N ALA A 70 14.57 -0.69 19.57
CA ALA A 70 13.77 -1.88 19.86
C ALA A 70 14.63 -3.02 20.42
N GLN A 71 15.85 -3.20 19.89
CA GLN A 71 16.83 -4.17 20.40
C GLN A 71 17.23 -3.88 21.84
N LEU A 72 17.44 -2.61 22.19
CA LEU A 72 17.77 -2.21 23.55
C LEU A 72 16.59 -2.46 24.52
N SER A 73 15.35 -2.31 24.05
CA SER A 73 14.15 -2.40 24.89
C SER A 73 13.68 -3.84 25.13
N PHE A 74 13.74 -4.70 24.10
CA PHE A 74 13.20 -6.08 24.14
C PHE A 74 14.18 -7.15 23.65
N GLY A 75 15.46 -6.82 23.49
CA GLY A 75 16.48 -7.75 23.00
C GLY A 75 16.34 -8.09 21.52
N LYS A 76 16.92 -9.23 21.13
CA LYS A 76 16.97 -9.67 19.71
C LYS A 76 15.59 -9.89 19.10
N MET A 77 14.63 -10.41 19.88
CA MET A 77 13.27 -10.63 19.40
C MET A 77 12.56 -9.32 19.06
N GLY A 78 12.70 -8.27 19.90
CA GLY A 78 12.14 -6.96 19.58
C GLY A 78 12.74 -6.31 18.34
N LYS A 79 14.05 -6.51 18.13
CA LYS A 79 14.73 -6.10 16.89
C LYS A 79 14.07 -6.76 15.68
N LEU A 80 14.01 -8.09 15.68
CA LEU A 80 13.44 -8.88 14.58
C LEU A 80 11.99 -8.47 14.29
N THR A 81 11.15 -8.36 15.32
CA THR A 81 9.76 -7.93 15.16
C THR A 81 9.66 -6.51 14.60
N SER A 82 10.50 -5.57 15.06
CA SER A 82 10.51 -4.20 14.52
C SER A 82 10.89 -4.17 13.04
N GLU A 83 11.87 -4.98 12.63
CA GLU A 83 12.35 -5.04 11.25
C GLU A 83 11.28 -5.63 10.32
N ILE A 84 10.64 -6.73 10.72
CA ILE A 84 9.53 -7.34 9.96
C ILE A 84 8.35 -6.38 9.85
N CYS A 85 7.99 -5.68 10.94
CA CYS A 85 6.86 -4.75 10.91
C CYS A 85 7.18 -3.49 10.07
N ILE A 86 8.39 -2.94 10.15
CA ILE A 86 8.81 -1.83 9.28
C ILE A 86 8.78 -2.26 7.81
N LEU A 87 9.31 -3.45 7.50
CA LEU A 87 9.32 -3.98 6.14
C LEU A 87 7.89 -4.15 5.61
N GLY A 88 7.00 -4.79 6.38
CA GLY A 88 5.60 -4.97 6.00
C GLY A 88 4.85 -3.64 5.83
N PHE A 89 5.08 -2.69 6.73
CA PHE A 89 4.46 -1.36 6.66
C PHE A 89 4.90 -0.59 5.40
N MET A 90 6.20 -0.53 5.14
CA MET A 90 6.75 0.19 3.99
C MET A 90 6.41 -0.50 2.67
N MET A 91 6.39 -1.84 2.60
CA MET A 91 5.89 -2.58 1.43
C MET A 91 4.43 -2.26 1.13
N GLY A 92 3.58 -2.24 2.16
CA GLY A 92 2.16 -1.93 2.02
C GLY A 92 1.90 -0.50 1.53
N VAL A 93 2.63 0.48 2.08
CA VAL A 93 2.59 1.87 1.58
C VAL A 93 3.07 1.92 0.12
N CYS A 94 4.16 1.24 -0.22
CA CYS A 94 4.67 1.15 -1.60
C CYS A 94 3.64 0.55 -2.57
N THR A 95 2.93 -0.50 -2.15
CA THR A 95 1.83 -1.09 -2.91
C THR A 95 0.72 -0.06 -3.16
N ALA A 96 0.31 0.74 -2.17
CA ALA A 96 -0.67 1.80 -2.36
C ALA A 96 -0.20 2.87 -3.37
N PHE A 97 1.09 3.23 -3.36
CA PHE A 97 1.66 4.11 -4.39
C PHE A 97 1.58 3.48 -5.80
N HIS A 98 1.83 2.17 -5.94
CA HIS A 98 1.71 1.49 -7.23
C HIS A 98 0.26 1.42 -7.73
N VAL A 99 -0.72 1.23 -6.86
CA VAL A 99 -2.14 1.28 -7.21
C VAL A 99 -2.50 2.64 -7.79
N VAL A 100 -2.15 3.72 -7.07
CA VAL A 100 -2.42 5.09 -7.54
C VAL A 100 -1.65 5.43 -8.81
N MET A 101 -0.40 4.98 -8.94
CA MET A 101 0.38 5.13 -10.16
C MET A 101 -0.31 4.45 -11.35
N GLY A 102 -0.82 3.24 -11.15
CA GLY A 102 -1.57 2.50 -12.17
C GLY A 102 -2.86 3.22 -12.57
N ASP A 103 -3.62 3.72 -11.60
CA ASP A 103 -4.83 4.50 -11.87
C ASP A 103 -4.50 5.75 -12.68
N LEU A 104 -3.50 6.53 -12.27
CA LEU A 104 -3.08 7.74 -12.98
C LEU A 104 -2.61 7.44 -14.41
N ALA A 105 -1.82 6.39 -14.59
CA ALA A 105 -1.32 5.99 -15.90
C ALA A 105 -2.47 5.59 -16.85
N VAL A 106 -3.45 4.84 -16.35
CA VAL A 106 -4.65 4.45 -17.12
C VAL A 106 -5.47 5.68 -17.53
N HIS A 107 -5.77 6.59 -16.60
CA HIS A 107 -6.56 7.79 -16.91
C HIS A 107 -5.85 8.72 -17.90
N LEU A 108 -4.52 8.83 -17.82
CA LEU A 108 -3.74 9.60 -18.78
C LEU A 108 -3.76 8.94 -20.17
N LEU A 109 -3.57 7.62 -20.24
CA LEU A 109 -3.59 6.90 -21.50
C LEU A 109 -4.98 6.98 -22.18
N GLN A 110 -6.06 6.87 -21.41
CA GLN A 110 -7.42 7.09 -21.90
C GLN A 110 -7.61 8.50 -22.45
N GLY A 111 -7.06 9.53 -21.79
CA GLY A 111 -7.10 10.91 -22.28
C GLY A 111 -6.36 11.11 -23.61
N PHE A 112 -5.23 10.42 -23.81
CA PHE A 112 -4.44 10.51 -25.04
C PHE A 112 -5.00 9.68 -26.21
N ILE A 113 -5.47 8.46 -25.95
CA ILE A 113 -5.92 7.52 -26.99
C ILE A 113 -7.42 7.68 -27.28
N GLY A 114 -8.22 8.11 -26.30
CA GLY A 114 -9.67 8.22 -26.42
C GLY A 114 -10.42 6.89 -26.34
N GLU A 115 -9.74 5.78 -26.10
CA GLU A 115 -10.32 4.45 -25.94
C GLU A 115 -10.22 3.93 -24.50
N GLU A 116 -11.12 3.02 -24.13
CA GLU A 116 -11.06 2.34 -22.83
C GLU A 116 -9.83 1.42 -22.75
N VAL A 117 -9.00 1.67 -21.75
CA VAL A 117 -7.78 0.89 -21.50
C VAL A 117 -8.11 -0.46 -20.85
N THR A 118 -7.67 -1.55 -21.49
CA THR A 118 -7.86 -2.92 -21.01
C THR A 118 -7.03 -3.21 -19.75
N GLN A 119 -7.46 -4.16 -18.92
CA GLN A 119 -6.68 -4.60 -17.74
C GLN A 119 -5.26 -5.06 -18.08
N SER A 120 -5.05 -5.71 -19.23
CA SER A 120 -3.71 -6.09 -19.71
C SER A 120 -2.81 -4.89 -19.97
N GLN A 121 -3.37 -3.79 -20.52
CA GLN A 121 -2.65 -2.55 -20.75
C GLN A 121 -2.33 -1.84 -19.42
N ARG A 122 -3.23 -1.87 -18.43
CA ARG A 122 -2.93 -1.36 -17.07
C ARG A 122 -1.74 -2.10 -16.45
N VAL A 123 -1.74 -3.43 -16.52
CA VAL A 123 -0.62 -4.25 -16.01
C VAL A 123 0.68 -3.91 -16.72
N LEU A 124 0.65 -3.81 -18.06
CA LEU A 124 1.81 -3.43 -18.87
C LEU A 124 2.33 -2.03 -18.49
N LEU A 125 1.46 -1.04 -18.30
CA LEU A 125 1.84 0.31 -17.89
C LEU A 125 2.51 0.33 -16.51
N ILE A 126 1.94 -0.39 -15.54
CA ILE A 126 2.52 -0.49 -14.20
C ILE A 126 3.93 -1.10 -14.31
N PHE A 127 4.09 -2.20 -15.04
CA PHE A 127 5.40 -2.82 -15.29
C PHE A 127 6.38 -1.91 -16.02
N ALA A 128 5.94 -1.24 -17.09
CA ALA A 128 6.76 -0.34 -17.88
C ALA A 128 7.27 0.83 -17.03
N ILE A 129 6.38 1.54 -16.34
CA ILE A 129 6.77 2.69 -15.48
C ILE A 129 7.65 2.21 -14.32
N GLY A 130 7.29 1.09 -13.68
CA GLY A 130 8.05 0.54 -12.57
C GLY A 130 9.48 0.15 -12.97
N TRP A 131 9.65 -0.60 -14.05
CA TRP A 131 10.96 -1.11 -14.44
C TRP A 131 11.81 -0.09 -15.21
N LEU A 132 11.21 0.75 -16.05
CA LEU A 132 11.94 1.72 -16.87
C LEU A 132 12.20 3.04 -16.16
N VAL A 133 11.38 3.41 -15.18
CA VAL A 133 11.49 4.70 -14.47
C VAL A 133 11.80 4.48 -13.00
N VAL A 134 10.97 3.75 -12.27
CA VAL A 134 11.10 3.63 -10.80
C VAL A 134 12.36 2.85 -10.40
N LEU A 135 12.69 1.77 -11.10
CA LEU A 135 13.87 0.95 -10.81
C LEU A 135 15.19 1.72 -10.97
N PRO A 136 15.52 2.32 -12.13
CA PRO A 136 16.77 3.07 -12.28
C PRO A 136 16.84 4.26 -11.32
N LEU A 137 15.70 4.91 -11.04
CA LEU A 137 15.59 5.96 -10.05
C LEU A 137 15.93 5.42 -8.65
N SER A 138 15.36 4.27 -8.24
CA SER A 138 15.61 3.66 -6.93
C SER A 138 17.05 3.17 -6.70
N LEU A 139 17.79 2.87 -7.79
CA LEU A 139 19.18 2.43 -7.76
C LEU A 139 20.18 3.58 -7.73
N THR A 140 19.88 4.69 -8.42
CA THR A 140 20.80 5.84 -8.56
C THR A 140 20.80 6.77 -7.33
N LEU A 141 19.76 6.72 -6.50
CA LEU A 141 19.42 7.80 -5.58
C LEU A 141 19.93 7.67 -4.13
N ALA A 142 21.10 7.07 -3.92
CA ALA A 142 21.71 7.08 -2.57
C ALA A 142 22.02 8.50 -2.05
N SER A 143 22.12 9.51 -2.93
CA SER A 143 22.62 10.86 -2.61
C SER A 143 21.54 11.98 -2.63
N ASP A 144 20.55 11.92 -3.53
CA ASP A 144 19.62 13.04 -3.81
C ASP A 144 18.17 12.85 -3.33
N SER A 145 17.94 11.96 -2.35
CA SER A 145 16.62 11.70 -1.74
C SER A 145 15.85 12.97 -1.31
N ILE A 146 16.55 14.05 -0.97
CA ILE A 146 15.94 15.33 -0.56
C ILE A 146 15.23 16.00 -1.73
N LEU A 147 15.90 16.11 -2.89
CA LEU A 147 15.35 16.74 -4.09
C LEU A 147 14.10 16.00 -4.57
N LEU A 148 14.19 14.68 -4.57
CA LEU A 148 13.11 13.78 -4.96
C LEU A 148 11.86 13.96 -4.10
N SER A 149 12.06 13.95 -2.78
CA SER A 149 11.03 14.11 -1.76
C SER A 149 10.42 15.52 -1.80
N THR A 150 11.22 16.57 -2.08
CA THR A 150 10.70 17.93 -2.28
C THR A 150 9.87 18.08 -3.54
N THR A 151 10.28 17.46 -4.66
CA THR A 151 9.50 17.47 -5.91
C THR A 151 8.15 16.81 -5.73
N ALA A 152 8.09 15.69 -5.00
CA ALA A 152 6.83 15.03 -4.67
C ALA A 152 5.89 15.92 -3.84
N LEU A 153 6.40 16.60 -2.80
CA LEU A 153 5.59 17.52 -2.00
C LEU A 153 5.05 18.68 -2.84
N VAL A 154 5.86 19.26 -3.73
CA VAL A 154 5.43 20.34 -4.62
C VAL A 154 4.26 19.89 -5.50
N GLY A 155 4.30 18.68 -6.07
CA GLY A 155 3.19 18.22 -6.90
C GLY A 155 1.94 17.83 -6.10
N PHE A 156 2.05 17.25 -4.89
CA PHE A 156 0.89 17.11 -3.99
C PHE A 156 0.31 18.47 -3.58
N THR A 157 1.15 19.48 -3.39
CA THR A 157 0.71 20.85 -3.09
C THR A 157 0.02 21.50 -4.29
N CYS A 158 0.56 21.30 -5.51
CA CYS A 158 -0.07 21.74 -6.75
C CYS A 158 -1.46 21.10 -6.91
N PHE A 159 -1.56 19.79 -6.69
CA PHE A 159 -2.83 19.07 -6.68
C PHE A 159 -3.82 19.68 -5.67
N MET A 160 -3.38 19.98 -4.45
CA MET A 160 -4.22 20.67 -3.46
C MET A 160 -4.73 22.01 -3.99
N VAL A 161 -3.83 22.88 -4.48
CA VAL A 161 -4.18 24.23 -4.95
C VAL A 161 -5.21 24.18 -6.08
N VAL A 162 -5.04 23.27 -7.05
CA VAL A 162 -5.99 23.13 -8.15
C VAL A 162 -7.33 22.56 -7.66
N THR A 163 -7.32 21.58 -6.76
CA THR A 163 -8.55 21.03 -6.17
C THR A 163 -9.31 22.10 -5.38
N LEU A 164 -8.60 22.93 -4.61
CA LEU A 164 -9.17 24.07 -3.89
C LEU A 164 -9.78 25.09 -4.83
N PHE A 165 -9.05 25.47 -5.88
CA PHE A 165 -9.53 26.43 -6.87
C PHE A 165 -10.78 25.92 -7.58
N HIS A 166 -10.77 24.65 -8.02
CA HIS A 166 -11.93 24.03 -8.66
C HIS A 166 -13.13 23.95 -7.72
N CYS A 167 -12.91 23.60 -6.45
CA CYS A 167 -13.95 23.59 -5.42
C CYS A 167 -14.54 25.00 -5.20
N CYS A 168 -13.69 26.03 -5.07
CA CYS A 168 -14.14 27.41 -4.87
C CYS A 168 -14.93 27.92 -6.09
N HIS A 169 -14.43 27.66 -7.30
CA HIS A 169 -15.10 28.03 -8.53
C HIS A 169 -16.47 27.35 -8.63
N ARG A 170 -16.55 26.03 -8.35
CA ARG A 170 -17.81 25.29 -8.36
C ARG A 170 -18.80 25.84 -7.34
N LEU A 171 -18.36 26.13 -6.12
CA LEU A 171 -19.23 26.64 -5.06
C LEU A 171 -19.77 28.05 -5.39
N LEU A 172 -18.94 28.90 -6.01
CA LEU A 172 -19.32 30.26 -6.39
C LEU A 172 -20.21 30.29 -7.64
N SER A 173 -19.94 29.44 -8.64
CA SER A 173 -20.66 29.41 -9.92
C SER A 173 -21.96 28.62 -9.88
N SER A 174 -22.03 27.56 -9.07
CA SER A 174 -23.09 26.57 -9.21
C SER A 174 -24.39 26.92 -8.48
N GLY A 175 -24.38 27.79 -7.46
CA GLY A 175 -25.57 28.12 -6.65
C GLY A 175 -26.34 26.90 -6.08
N GLN A 176 -25.77 25.71 -6.19
CA GLN A 176 -26.42 24.43 -5.96
C GLN A 176 -26.40 24.17 -4.46
N GLU A 177 -27.54 23.82 -3.88
CA GLU A 177 -27.62 23.46 -2.46
C GLU A 177 -26.74 22.23 -2.20
N VAL A 178 -25.58 22.48 -1.60
CA VAL A 178 -24.65 21.43 -1.22
C VAL A 178 -25.18 20.80 0.07
N GLN A 179 -25.78 19.62 -0.05
CA GLN A 179 -26.22 18.82 1.10
C GLN A 179 -25.01 18.17 1.77
N VAL A 180 -24.29 18.96 2.57
CA VAL A 180 -23.10 18.51 3.31
C VAL A 180 -23.54 17.64 4.49
N ARG A 181 -23.04 16.40 4.55
CA ARG A 181 -23.21 15.56 5.74
C ARG A 181 -22.14 15.90 6.77
N PHE A 182 -22.57 16.40 7.92
CA PHE A 182 -21.65 16.84 8.98
C PHE A 182 -21.15 15.70 9.86
N TRP A 183 -21.96 14.65 10.09
CA TRP A 183 -21.63 13.57 11.02
C TRP A 183 -22.21 12.22 10.54
N ILE A 184 -21.34 11.22 10.39
CA ILE A 184 -21.70 9.85 9.99
C ILE A 184 -20.81 8.89 10.76
N SER A 185 -21.39 8.02 11.57
CA SER A 185 -20.63 7.06 12.38
C SER A 185 -20.34 5.73 11.68
N ASP A 186 -21.08 5.40 10.62
CA ASP A 186 -21.06 4.07 10.02
C ASP A 186 -19.72 3.71 9.37
N GLY A 187 -19.04 4.69 8.78
CA GLY A 187 -17.73 4.52 8.14
C GLY A 187 -16.54 4.70 9.09
N LEU A 188 -16.78 4.97 10.37
CA LEU A 188 -15.72 5.33 11.33
C LEU A 188 -14.63 4.26 11.39
N LEU A 189 -15.00 2.99 11.61
CA LEU A 189 -14.07 1.88 11.81
C LEU A 189 -13.17 1.62 10.58
N GLU A 190 -13.65 1.93 9.39
CA GLU A 190 -12.89 1.80 8.14
C GLU A 190 -11.89 2.95 7.97
N CYS A 191 -12.27 4.16 8.37
CA CYS A 191 -11.42 5.35 8.23
C CYS A 191 -10.34 5.49 9.32
N LEU A 192 -10.56 4.97 10.53
CA LEU A 192 -9.58 5.03 11.63
C LEU A 192 -8.17 4.59 11.21
N PRO A 193 -7.96 3.41 10.59
CA PRO A 193 -6.62 3.02 10.16
C PRO A 193 -6.07 3.82 8.99
N ILE A 194 -6.93 4.36 8.12
CA ILE A 194 -6.48 5.20 7.00
C ILE A 194 -5.91 6.52 7.54
N TYR A 195 -6.59 7.16 8.50
CA TYR A 195 -6.05 8.30 9.23
C TYR A 195 -4.77 7.95 9.99
N GLY A 196 -4.71 6.73 10.55
CA GLY A 196 -3.51 6.12 11.12
C GLY A 196 -2.33 6.18 10.19
N THR A 197 -2.46 5.51 9.06
CA THR A 197 -1.42 5.40 8.05
C THR A 197 -1.06 6.76 7.44
N ALA A 198 -2.02 7.68 7.30
CA ALA A 198 -1.79 8.99 6.68
C ALA A 198 -0.79 9.87 7.45
N PHE A 199 -0.71 9.74 8.77
CA PHE A 199 0.23 10.49 9.61
C PHE A 199 1.50 9.70 9.97
N SER A 200 1.58 8.42 9.61
CA SER A 200 2.67 7.52 10.00
C SER A 200 4.00 7.89 9.33
N CYS A 201 4.93 8.44 10.11
CA CYS A 201 6.28 8.78 9.65
C CYS A 201 7.41 8.07 10.44
N HIS A 202 7.07 7.20 11.39
CA HIS A 202 8.03 6.64 12.37
C HIS A 202 9.23 5.92 11.76
N PRO A 203 9.10 5.11 10.69
CA PRO A 203 10.26 4.42 10.10
C PRO A 203 11.32 5.36 9.52
N GLN A 204 10.92 6.55 9.08
CA GLN A 204 11.79 7.56 8.46
C GLN A 204 12.27 8.61 9.48
N LEU A 205 11.59 8.73 10.62
CA LEU A 205 11.84 9.76 11.63
C LEU A 205 13.26 9.75 12.19
N LEU A 206 13.76 8.59 12.65
CA LEU A 206 15.09 8.51 13.28
C LEU A 206 16.26 8.67 12.29
N PRO A 207 16.27 8.03 11.10
CA PRO A 207 17.30 8.30 10.10
C PRO A 207 17.35 9.79 9.73
N MET A 208 16.19 10.41 9.60
CA MET A 208 16.09 11.83 9.26
C MET A 208 16.63 12.74 10.37
N VAL A 209 16.29 12.45 11.62
CA VAL A 209 16.71 13.22 12.80
C VAL A 209 18.19 13.00 13.12
N CYS A 210 18.66 11.76 13.15
CA CYS A 210 19.97 11.39 13.71
C CYS A 210 21.13 11.32 12.69
N VAL A 211 20.86 11.09 11.41
CA VAL A 211 21.91 10.90 10.38
C VAL A 211 22.19 12.17 9.59
N LYS A 212 21.17 13.02 9.37
CA LYS A 212 21.32 14.28 8.61
C LYS A 212 21.94 15.43 9.43
N GLY A 213 22.60 15.13 10.55
CA GLY A 213 23.27 16.13 11.38
C GLY A 213 22.34 17.13 12.07
N LEU A 214 21.05 16.79 12.25
CA LEU A 214 20.16 17.58 13.08
C LEU A 214 20.44 17.20 14.54
N ASP A 215 21.23 18.00 15.25
CA ASP A 215 21.34 17.84 16.70
C ASP A 215 19.96 18.04 17.34
N VAL A 216 19.40 16.94 17.83
CA VAL A 216 18.09 16.90 18.50
C VAL A 216 18.14 17.48 19.90
N SER A 217 19.35 17.75 20.41
CA SER A 217 19.53 18.51 21.64
C SER A 217 19.10 19.97 21.47
N GLU A 218 18.86 20.43 20.23
CA GLU A 218 18.27 21.74 20.00
C GLU A 218 16.73 21.71 20.16
N PRO A 219 16.14 22.62 20.94
CA PRO A 219 14.68 22.82 20.97
C PRO A 219 14.09 23.07 19.57
N HIS A 220 14.89 23.58 18.64
CA HIS A 220 14.52 23.80 17.24
C HIS A 220 14.03 22.55 16.50
N THR A 221 14.51 21.35 16.83
CA THR A 221 14.10 20.11 16.13
C THR A 221 12.71 19.65 16.59
N THR A 222 12.41 19.73 17.89
CA THR A 222 11.06 19.47 18.43
C THR A 222 10.04 20.46 17.89
N HIS A 223 10.41 21.75 17.81
CA HIS A 223 9.56 22.76 17.19
C HIS A 223 9.31 22.47 15.70
N ALA A 224 10.34 22.07 14.95
CA ALA A 224 10.18 21.71 13.53
C ALA A 224 9.23 20.52 13.33
N ILE A 225 9.32 19.48 14.16
CA ILE A 225 8.39 18.34 14.11
C ILE A 225 6.96 18.81 14.42
N LYS A 226 6.77 19.60 15.48
CA LYS A 226 5.45 20.15 15.85
C LYS A 226 4.85 20.99 14.71
N HIS A 227 5.64 21.89 14.11
CA HIS A 227 5.20 22.70 12.98
C HIS A 227 4.89 21.85 11.74
N ALA A 228 5.63 20.77 11.49
CA ALA A 228 5.37 19.87 10.38
C ALA A 228 4.02 19.15 10.56
N PHE A 229 3.74 18.59 11.75
CA PHE A 229 2.44 17.98 12.04
C PHE A 229 1.28 18.98 11.92
N ALA A 230 1.45 20.20 12.43
CA ALA A 230 0.43 21.25 12.32
C ALA A 230 0.18 21.66 10.87
N ALA A 231 1.25 21.86 10.08
CA ALA A 231 1.13 22.19 8.66
C ALA A 231 0.49 21.05 7.86
N THR A 232 0.87 19.80 8.11
CA THR A 232 0.26 18.64 7.46
C THR A 232 -1.21 18.46 7.87
N LEU A 233 -1.58 18.74 9.12
CA LEU A 233 -2.98 18.71 9.56
C LEU A 233 -3.84 19.74 8.79
N VAL A 234 -3.34 20.96 8.63
CA VAL A 234 -4.02 22.00 7.82
C VAL A 234 -4.13 21.53 6.37
N PHE A 235 -3.03 21.05 5.79
CA PHE A 235 -2.98 20.53 4.43
C PHE A 235 -4.00 19.39 4.19
N TYR A 236 -4.02 18.38 5.06
CA TYR A 236 -4.93 17.24 5.00
C TYR A 236 -6.39 17.64 5.21
N THR A 237 -6.66 18.59 6.10
CA THR A 237 -8.01 19.10 6.32
C THR A 237 -8.51 19.84 5.09
N LEU A 238 -7.68 20.69 4.46
CA LEU A 238 -8.04 21.41 3.24
C LEU A 238 -8.30 20.46 2.08
N VAL A 239 -7.39 19.53 1.80
CA VAL A 239 -7.57 18.55 0.71
C VAL A 239 -8.79 17.66 0.97
N GLY A 240 -8.91 17.10 2.18
CA GLY A 240 -9.99 16.17 2.53
C GLY A 240 -11.37 16.84 2.50
N SER A 241 -11.51 18.01 3.13
CA SER A 241 -12.78 18.75 3.16
C SER A 241 -13.17 19.29 1.79
N CYS A 242 -12.26 19.92 1.05
CA CYS A 242 -12.58 20.50 -0.25
C CYS A 242 -12.77 19.42 -1.32
N GLY A 243 -12.02 18.32 -1.26
CA GLY A 243 -12.25 17.16 -2.10
C GLY A 243 -13.63 16.53 -1.85
N TYR A 244 -14.05 16.42 -0.59
CA TYR A 244 -15.40 15.97 -0.26
C TYR A 244 -16.46 16.97 -0.72
N VAL A 245 -16.29 18.27 -0.45
CA VAL A 245 -17.25 19.32 -0.85
C VAL A 245 -17.42 19.37 -2.37
N CYS A 246 -16.35 19.15 -3.12
CA CYS A 246 -16.38 19.18 -4.58
C CYS A 246 -17.14 18.00 -5.19
N PHE A 247 -17.06 16.78 -4.63
CA PHE A 247 -17.57 15.57 -5.29
C PHE A 247 -18.68 14.84 -4.52
N MET A 248 -18.93 15.19 -3.26
CA MET A 248 -20.02 14.66 -2.42
C MET A 248 -20.04 13.13 -2.38
N ASP A 249 -21.18 12.54 -2.74
CA ASP A 249 -21.41 11.09 -2.76
C ASP A 249 -20.60 10.35 -3.82
N ALA A 250 -20.14 11.04 -4.86
CA ALA A 250 -19.38 10.43 -5.94
C ALA A 250 -17.93 10.06 -5.54
N VAL A 251 -17.41 10.59 -4.42
CA VAL A 251 -16.02 10.32 -3.99
C VAL A 251 -15.79 8.82 -3.83
N LYS A 252 -14.97 8.25 -4.72
CA LYS A 252 -14.49 6.86 -4.64
C LYS A 252 -13.26 6.81 -3.72
N GLY A 253 -12.78 5.62 -3.39
CA GLY A 253 -11.58 5.42 -2.57
C GLY A 253 -10.36 6.24 -3.02
N ASN A 254 -10.28 6.51 -4.32
CA ASN A 254 -9.35 7.45 -4.94
C ASN A 254 -10.10 8.65 -5.55
N ILE A 255 -9.77 9.88 -5.11
CA ILE A 255 -10.36 11.12 -5.66
C ILE A 255 -10.06 11.31 -7.16
N LEU A 256 -9.01 10.68 -7.69
CA LEU A 256 -8.58 10.87 -9.07
C LEU A 256 -9.59 10.38 -10.11
N SER A 257 -10.37 9.35 -9.76
CA SER A 257 -11.45 8.83 -10.60
C SER A 257 -12.64 9.78 -10.71
N ASN A 258 -12.70 10.81 -9.87
CA ASN A 258 -13.76 11.81 -9.89
C ASN A 258 -13.36 13.09 -10.64
N LEU A 259 -12.07 13.24 -11.00
CA LEU A 259 -11.62 14.43 -11.72
C LEU A 259 -12.17 14.41 -13.17
N PRO A 260 -12.75 15.52 -13.65
CA PRO A 260 -13.21 15.63 -15.03
C PRO A 260 -12.03 15.67 -16.02
N SER A 261 -12.22 15.11 -17.21
CA SER A 261 -11.22 15.12 -18.30
C SER A 261 -11.17 16.48 -18.99
N SER A 262 -10.57 17.46 -18.32
CA SER A 262 -10.26 18.78 -18.88
C SER A 262 -8.73 18.96 -18.97
N ALA A 263 -8.25 19.76 -19.92
CA ALA A 263 -6.81 19.96 -20.14
C ALA A 263 -6.05 20.37 -18.85
N THR A 264 -6.65 21.20 -18.01
CA THR A 264 -6.07 21.58 -16.71
C THR A 264 -5.96 20.38 -15.76
N MET A 265 -7.00 19.56 -15.66
CA MET A 265 -7.02 18.39 -14.77
C MET A 265 -6.10 17.27 -15.26
N GLU A 266 -5.94 17.12 -16.58
CA GLU A 266 -4.94 16.22 -17.16
C GLU A 266 -3.51 16.66 -16.81
N GLY A 267 -3.22 17.97 -16.91
CA GLY A 267 -1.96 18.53 -16.42
C GLY A 267 -1.70 18.21 -14.94
N VAL A 268 -2.72 18.31 -14.10
CA VAL A 268 -2.61 17.94 -12.67
C VAL A 268 -2.35 16.44 -12.50
N ARG A 269 -3.02 15.57 -13.26
CA ARG A 269 -2.77 14.12 -13.23
C ARG A 269 -1.32 13.78 -13.61
N VAL A 270 -0.73 14.47 -14.59
CA VAL A 270 0.69 14.31 -14.96
C VAL A 270 1.61 14.73 -13.81
N VAL A 271 1.40 15.91 -13.23
CA VAL A 271 2.20 16.40 -12.09
C VAL A 271 2.10 15.44 -10.89
N LEU A 272 0.91 14.93 -10.62
CA LEU A 272 0.69 13.97 -9.55
C LEU A 272 1.33 12.61 -9.84
N LEU A 273 1.27 12.12 -11.09
CA LEU A 273 1.94 10.88 -11.50
C LEU A 273 3.45 10.99 -11.29
N ILE A 274 4.05 12.11 -11.72
CA ILE A 274 5.48 12.37 -11.47
C ILE A 274 5.75 12.36 -9.96
N SER A 275 4.90 13.02 -9.15
CA SER A 275 5.09 13.06 -7.69
C SER A 275 5.02 11.69 -7.02
N VAL A 276 4.10 10.84 -7.47
CA VAL A 276 3.94 9.44 -7.02
C VAL A 276 5.17 8.62 -7.41
N VAL A 277 5.62 8.70 -8.67
CA VAL A 277 6.82 8.01 -9.17
C VAL A 277 8.06 8.43 -8.39
N MET A 278 8.20 9.72 -8.09
CA MET A 278 9.30 10.25 -7.29
C MET A 278 9.20 9.85 -5.81
N SER A 279 8.01 9.57 -5.28
CA SER A 279 7.84 9.15 -3.88
C SER A 279 8.29 7.70 -3.63
N ILE A 280 8.09 6.80 -4.61
CA ILE A 280 8.35 5.36 -4.45
C ILE A 280 9.81 5.05 -4.02
N PRO A 281 10.87 5.60 -4.62
CA PRO A 281 12.24 5.36 -4.17
C PRO A 281 12.50 5.74 -2.70
N SER A 282 11.84 6.79 -2.21
CA SER A 282 11.97 7.26 -0.82
C SER A 282 11.36 6.27 0.19
N ILE A 283 10.37 5.49 -0.23
CA ILE A 283 9.75 4.41 0.56
C ILE A 283 10.55 3.11 0.47
N ILE A 284 11.18 2.83 -0.68
CA ILE A 284 12.02 1.64 -0.90
C ILE A 284 13.30 1.67 -0.05
N GLN A 285 13.86 2.85 0.20
CA GLN A 285 15.11 2.99 0.95
C GLN A 285 15.08 2.39 2.37
N PRO A 286 14.08 2.67 3.24
CA PRO A 286 13.97 2.00 4.54
C PRO A 286 13.69 0.50 4.43
N CYS A 287 12.95 0.02 3.41
CA CYS A 287 12.78 -1.42 3.17
C CYS A 287 14.13 -2.11 2.93
N ARG A 288 14.96 -1.52 2.07
CA ARG A 288 16.29 -2.04 1.76
C ARG A 288 17.19 -2.07 2.99
N GLN A 289 17.11 -1.04 3.84
CA GLN A 289 17.83 -1.02 5.12
C GLN A 289 17.36 -2.15 6.05
N ALA A 290 16.06 -2.36 6.19
CA ALA A 290 15.50 -3.44 7.00
C ALA A 290 15.91 -4.83 6.49
N ILE A 291 15.87 -5.06 5.18
CA ILE A 291 16.34 -6.33 4.57
C ILE A 291 17.83 -6.52 4.80
N GLY A 292 18.63 -5.47 4.62
CA GLY A 292 20.08 -5.52 4.85
C GLY A 292 20.43 -5.91 6.28
N THR A 293 19.73 -5.36 7.27
CA THR A 293 19.98 -5.70 8.68
C THR A 293 19.44 -7.07 9.09
N LEU A 294 18.38 -7.56 8.43
CA LEU A 294 17.83 -8.90 8.61
C LEU A 294 18.73 -9.99 8.00
N LEU A 295 19.20 -9.80 6.77
CA LEU A 295 19.96 -10.82 6.03
C LEU A 295 21.46 -10.84 6.37
N PHE A 296 22.05 -9.68 6.69
CA PHE A 296 23.51 -9.55 6.81
C PHE A 296 23.99 -9.14 8.20
N GLU A 297 23.13 -9.30 9.23
CA GLU A 297 23.38 -9.06 10.66
C GLU A 297 24.67 -8.24 10.93
N GLN A 298 24.66 -6.93 10.64
CA GLN A 298 25.78 -6.03 10.97
C GLN A 298 25.92 -5.93 12.50
N GLN A 299 26.62 -6.90 13.09
CA GLN A 299 26.89 -7.06 14.52
C GLN A 299 28.34 -6.75 14.89
N VAL A 300 29.13 -6.08 14.05
CA VAL A 300 30.53 -5.80 14.37
C VAL A 300 30.78 -4.30 14.37
N THR A 301 31.08 -3.78 15.56
CA THR A 301 31.35 -2.38 15.96
C THR A 301 30.11 -1.52 16.25
N GLY A 302 30.01 -1.04 17.49
CA GLY A 302 28.93 -0.22 18.05
C GLY A 302 28.73 1.16 17.42
N THR A 303 29.17 1.35 16.19
CA THR A 303 28.84 2.45 15.30
C THR A 303 27.98 1.88 14.18
N PHE A 304 26.68 2.12 14.22
CA PHE A 304 25.79 1.95 13.06
C PHE A 304 26.26 2.91 11.96
N SER A 305 27.29 2.54 11.22
CA SER A 305 27.61 3.17 9.96
C SER A 305 26.58 2.66 8.96
N VAL A 306 25.65 3.53 8.60
CA VAL A 306 24.70 3.35 7.49
C VAL A 306 25.44 3.22 6.14
N LYS A 307 26.79 3.30 6.13
CA LYS A 307 27.70 2.97 5.03
C LYS A 307 28.47 1.68 5.32
N GLY A 308 27.77 0.55 5.39
CA GLY A 308 28.37 -0.71 4.97
C GLY A 308 28.00 -0.86 3.50
N ASP A 309 28.95 -0.70 2.58
CA ASP A 309 28.68 -0.80 1.15
C ASP A 309 28.21 -2.22 0.83
N MET A 310 26.90 -2.41 0.77
CA MET A 310 26.30 -3.62 0.23
C MET A 310 26.81 -3.76 -1.22
N PRO A 311 27.37 -4.91 -1.62
CA PRO A 311 27.90 -5.08 -2.96
C PRO A 311 26.79 -4.76 -3.98
N LEU A 312 27.17 -4.09 -5.06
CA LEU A 312 26.24 -3.53 -6.05
C LEU A 312 25.20 -4.56 -6.53
N CYS A 313 25.62 -5.82 -6.73
CA CYS A 313 24.71 -6.91 -7.11
C CYS A 313 23.62 -7.19 -6.06
N GLN A 314 23.96 -7.20 -4.76
CA GLN A 314 22.96 -7.38 -3.69
C GLN A 314 22.04 -6.16 -3.58
N HIS A 315 22.59 -4.96 -3.77
CA HIS A 315 21.82 -3.72 -3.77
C HIS A 315 20.77 -3.70 -4.90
N VAL A 316 21.21 -4.07 -6.12
CA VAL A 316 20.35 -4.15 -7.30
C VAL A 316 19.32 -5.27 -7.13
N ALA A 317 19.75 -6.49 -6.77
CA ALA A 317 18.86 -7.62 -6.59
C ALA A 317 17.77 -7.35 -5.54
N THR A 318 18.15 -6.82 -4.37
CA THR A 318 17.19 -6.51 -3.29
C THR A 318 16.17 -5.47 -3.73
N THR A 319 16.62 -4.41 -4.41
CA THR A 319 15.74 -3.34 -4.90
C THR A 319 14.80 -3.86 -5.98
N SER A 320 15.30 -4.63 -6.95
CA SER A 320 14.49 -5.24 -8.01
C SER A 320 13.46 -6.22 -7.47
N ILE A 321 13.82 -7.08 -6.51
CA ILE A 321 12.90 -8.05 -5.89
C ILE A 321 11.79 -7.30 -5.12
N LEU A 322 12.16 -6.31 -4.31
CA LEU A 322 11.18 -5.53 -3.54
C LEU A 322 10.19 -4.80 -4.46
N LEU A 323 10.71 -4.18 -5.53
CA LEU A 323 9.89 -3.49 -6.51
C LEU A 323 8.94 -4.47 -7.23
N PHE A 324 9.45 -5.62 -7.66
CA PHE A 324 8.63 -6.67 -8.29
C PHE A 324 7.50 -7.15 -7.38
N LEU A 325 7.80 -7.42 -6.10
CA LEU A 325 6.80 -7.89 -5.12
C LEU A 325 5.72 -6.83 -4.86
N THR A 326 6.11 -5.59 -4.63
CA THR A 326 5.17 -4.49 -4.32
C THR A 326 4.32 -4.10 -5.51
N MET A 327 4.87 -4.14 -6.73
CA MET A 327 4.11 -3.95 -7.97
C MET A 327 3.12 -5.08 -8.23
N THR A 328 3.55 -6.34 -8.05
CA THR A 328 2.66 -7.50 -8.19
C THR A 328 1.50 -7.40 -7.20
N ALA A 329 1.76 -7.03 -5.95
CA ALA A 329 0.72 -6.80 -4.95
C ALA A 329 -0.25 -5.68 -5.36
N GLY A 330 0.23 -4.60 -5.98
CA GLY A 330 -0.62 -3.49 -6.45
C GLY A 330 -1.46 -3.83 -7.69
N ILE A 331 -1.02 -4.82 -8.48
CA ILE A 331 -1.81 -5.37 -9.58
C ILE A 331 -2.95 -6.25 -9.04
N LEU A 332 -2.66 -7.04 -7.99
CA LEU A 332 -3.63 -7.94 -7.36
C LEU A 332 -4.66 -7.19 -6.51
N VAL A 333 -4.23 -6.19 -5.74
CA VAL A 333 -5.09 -5.38 -4.88
C VAL A 333 -5.26 -4.01 -5.53
N GLN A 334 -6.39 -3.81 -6.19
CA GLN A 334 -6.65 -2.59 -6.97
C GLN A 334 -7.23 -1.44 -6.12
N ASP A 335 -7.49 -1.67 -4.84
CA ASP A 335 -8.10 -0.70 -3.91
C ASP A 335 -7.04 -0.13 -2.96
N GLY A 336 -6.59 1.10 -3.23
CA GLY A 336 -5.53 1.75 -2.44
C GLY A 336 -5.94 2.02 -0.99
N GLU A 337 -7.20 2.37 -0.75
CA GLU A 337 -7.78 2.59 0.58
C GLU A 337 -7.77 1.31 1.42
N THR A 338 -8.09 0.16 0.82
CA THR A 338 -8.09 -1.14 1.50
C THR A 338 -6.66 -1.52 1.91
N VAL A 339 -5.69 -1.32 1.02
CA VAL A 339 -4.27 -1.54 1.35
C VAL A 339 -3.84 -0.65 2.53
N LEU A 340 -4.14 0.65 2.48
CA LEU A 340 -3.79 1.58 3.56
C LEU A 340 -4.48 1.25 4.90
N GLY A 341 -5.73 0.76 4.85
CA GLY A 341 -6.47 0.32 6.03
C GLY A 341 -5.90 -0.96 6.67
N VAL A 342 -5.59 -1.97 5.86
CA VAL A 342 -4.98 -3.23 6.34
C VAL A 342 -3.59 -2.97 6.91
N VAL A 343 -2.77 -2.19 6.21
CA VAL A 343 -1.41 -1.84 6.66
C VAL A 343 -1.45 -1.02 7.95
N GLY A 344 -2.40 -0.09 8.07
CA GLY A 344 -2.58 0.76 9.24
C GLY A 344 -2.99 -0.01 10.50
N THR A 345 -3.91 -0.96 10.36
CA THR A 345 -4.37 -1.79 11.50
C THR A 345 -3.35 -2.84 11.92
N THR A 346 -2.52 -3.32 11.00
CA THR A 346 -1.54 -4.40 11.28
C THR A 346 -0.18 -3.82 11.69
N THR A 347 0.75 -3.72 10.74
CA THR A 347 2.13 -3.30 10.95
C THR A 347 2.24 -1.83 11.37
N GLY A 348 1.34 -0.98 10.86
CA GLY A 348 1.22 0.43 11.23
C GLY A 348 0.91 0.61 12.71
N ALA A 349 -0.08 -0.11 13.24
CA ALA A 349 -0.45 -0.03 14.65
C ALA A 349 0.72 -0.43 15.59
N ILE A 350 1.46 -1.47 15.20
CA ILE A 350 2.62 -1.95 15.95
C ILE A 350 3.73 -0.90 15.97
N ILE A 351 4.14 -0.39 14.80
CA ILE A 351 5.28 0.52 14.68
C ILE A 351 4.97 1.96 15.12
N CYS A 352 3.75 2.44 14.87
CA CYS A 352 3.42 3.83 15.10
C CYS A 352 2.90 4.09 16.52
N TYR A 353 2.30 3.09 17.17
CA TYR A 353 1.62 3.30 18.46
C TYR A 353 2.11 2.35 19.55
N ILE A 354 2.14 1.04 19.31
CA ILE A 354 2.45 0.04 20.35
C ILE A 354 3.93 0.09 20.74
N PHE A 355 4.84 -0.03 19.76
CA PHE A 355 6.29 -0.05 20.02
C PHE A 355 6.78 1.25 20.67
N PRO A 356 6.46 2.45 20.17
CA PRO A 356 6.85 3.71 20.81
C PRO A 356 6.46 3.76 22.29
N SER A 357 5.25 3.28 22.61
CA SER A 357 4.72 3.26 23.97
C SER A 357 5.42 2.30 24.89
N LEU A 358 5.64 1.06 24.44
CA LEU A 358 6.33 0.06 25.22
C LEU A 358 7.81 0.40 25.40
N MET A 359 8.47 0.92 24.36
CA MET A 359 9.88 1.34 24.41
C MET A 359 10.06 2.50 25.41
N GLN A 360 9.18 3.50 25.37
CA GLN A 360 9.20 4.56 26.38
C GLN A 360 8.96 4.03 27.79
N SER A 361 7.96 3.16 28.00
CA SER A 361 7.65 2.64 29.32
C SER A 361 8.75 1.76 29.92
N LYS A 362 9.56 1.09 29.07
CA LYS A 362 10.71 0.29 29.51
C LYS A 362 11.93 1.15 29.83
N LEU A 363 12.18 2.19 29.03
CA LEU A 363 13.40 3.02 29.14
C LEU A 363 13.21 4.28 29.99
N ARG A 364 11.96 4.66 30.30
CA ARG A 364 11.62 5.90 31.01
C ARG A 364 10.34 5.71 31.84
N LYS A 365 10.08 6.65 32.76
CA LYS A 365 8.78 6.72 33.45
C LYS A 365 7.66 6.84 32.41
N GLY A 366 6.69 5.93 32.51
CA GLY A 366 5.52 5.93 31.65
C GLY A 366 4.73 7.23 31.80
N THR A 367 4.24 7.75 30.68
CA THR A 367 3.42 8.97 30.62
C THR A 367 1.95 8.58 30.43
N VAL A 368 1.02 9.47 30.81
CA VAL A 368 -0.41 9.28 30.53
C VAL A 368 -0.65 9.21 29.02
N SER A 369 -0.02 10.11 28.26
CA SER A 369 0.01 10.10 26.79
C SER A 369 0.43 8.72 26.24
N GLY A 370 1.51 8.13 26.76
CA GLY A 370 1.96 6.81 26.33
C GLY A 370 0.97 5.67 26.63
N LYS A 371 0.17 5.77 27.70
CA LYS A 371 -0.90 4.80 27.95
C LYS A 371 -2.03 4.95 26.92
N ILE A 372 -2.43 6.19 26.60
CA ILE A 372 -3.45 6.47 25.59
C ILE A 372 -3.01 5.94 24.22
N VAL A 373 -1.78 6.25 23.79
CA VAL A 373 -1.20 5.76 22.54
C VAL A 373 -1.20 4.23 22.48
N LEU A 374 -0.81 3.56 23.56
CA LEU A 374 -0.82 2.09 23.63
C LEU A 374 -2.24 1.52 23.50
N THR A 375 -3.21 2.07 24.24
CA THR A 375 -4.61 1.62 24.20
C THR A 375 -5.19 1.79 22.80
N VAL A 376 -4.96 2.94 22.15
CA VAL A 376 -5.42 3.16 20.77
C VAL A 376 -4.75 2.17 19.80
N GLY A 377 -3.43 1.97 19.93
CA GLY A 377 -2.70 0.99 19.11
C GLY A 377 -3.24 -0.44 19.21
N ILE A 378 -3.57 -0.89 20.43
CA ILE A 378 -4.19 -2.21 20.66
C ILE A 378 -5.60 -2.25 20.07
N SER A 379 -6.40 -1.19 20.22
CA SER A 379 -7.75 -1.13 19.65
C SER A 379 -7.75 -1.20 18.12
N LEU A 380 -6.75 -0.60 17.46
CA LEU A 380 -6.58 -0.68 16.01
C LEU A 380 -6.29 -2.09 15.52
N LEU A 381 -5.54 -2.91 16.27
CA LEU A 381 -5.29 -4.31 15.92
C LEU A 381 -6.55 -5.17 16.01
N ILE A 382 -7.48 -4.82 16.89
CA ILE A 382 -8.74 -5.55 17.10
C ILE A 382 -9.81 -5.11 16.09
N THR A 383 -9.72 -3.89 15.57
CA THR A 383 -10.70 -3.29 14.65
C THR A 383 -10.98 -4.16 13.40
N PRO A 384 -9.99 -4.74 12.70
CA PRO A 384 -10.23 -5.64 11.56
C PRO A 384 -11.02 -6.90 11.93
N VAL A 385 -10.75 -7.46 13.11
CA VAL A 385 -11.44 -8.67 13.60
C VAL A 385 -12.92 -8.35 13.80
N TYR A 386 -13.20 -7.21 14.44
CA TYR A 386 -14.56 -6.75 14.64
C TYR A 386 -15.28 -6.41 13.33
N ALA A 387 -14.59 -5.72 12.42
CA ALA A 387 -15.16 -5.37 11.11
C ALA A 387 -15.51 -6.61 10.28
N ASN A 388 -14.67 -7.65 10.31
CA ASN A 388 -14.95 -8.91 9.63
C ASN A 388 -16.15 -9.63 10.25
N ILE A 389 -16.23 -9.73 11.59
CA ILE A 389 -17.38 -10.34 12.27
C ILE A 389 -18.68 -9.58 11.95
N ALA A 390 -18.64 -8.24 11.94
CA ALA A 390 -19.80 -7.41 11.63
C ALA A 390 -20.26 -7.57 10.17
N ARG A 391 -19.33 -7.83 9.23
CA ARG A 391 -19.67 -8.14 7.83
C ARG A 391 -20.40 -9.49 7.73
N PHE A 392 -19.90 -10.53 8.39
CA PHE A 392 -20.57 -11.84 8.42
C PHE A 392 -21.96 -11.77 9.04
N SER A 393 -22.13 -11.01 10.11
CA SER A 393 -23.45 -10.81 10.73
C SER A 393 -24.46 -10.10 9.81
N LYS A 394 -24.00 -9.18 8.94
CA LYS A 394 -24.87 -8.53 7.94
C LYS A 394 -25.20 -9.44 6.76
N GLU A 395 -24.34 -10.37 6.40
CA GLU A 395 -24.62 -11.39 5.37
C GLU A 395 -25.63 -12.44 5.85
N GLU A 396 -25.60 -12.85 7.12
CA GLU A 396 -26.61 -13.75 7.70
C GLU A 396 -28.02 -13.14 7.71
N ILE A 397 -28.14 -11.80 7.81
CA ILE A 397 -29.43 -11.10 7.77
C ILE A 397 -30.00 -11.00 6.33
N LYS A 398 -29.17 -11.23 5.29
CA LYS A 398 -29.61 -11.21 3.87
C LYS A 398 -30.08 -12.58 3.35
N LEU A 399 -30.40 -13.55 4.22
CA LEU A 399 -31.07 -14.80 3.83
C LEU A 399 -32.56 -14.62 3.43
N GLU A 400 -32.96 -13.47 2.89
CA GLU A 400 -34.27 -13.29 2.24
C GLU A 400 -34.55 -14.22 1.03
N PRO A 401 -33.59 -14.83 0.31
CA PRO A 401 -33.94 -15.78 -0.75
C PRO A 401 -34.53 -17.08 -0.19
N VAL A 402 -34.18 -17.47 1.05
CA VAL A 402 -34.63 -18.73 1.64
C VAL A 402 -36.07 -18.63 2.10
N GLN A 403 -36.50 -17.48 2.62
CA GLN A 403 -37.88 -17.26 3.05
C GLN A 403 -38.85 -17.13 1.86
N LYS A 404 -38.38 -16.56 0.75
CA LYS A 404 -39.13 -16.54 -0.52
C LYS A 404 -39.27 -17.94 -1.13
N VAL A 405 -38.20 -18.75 -1.10
CA VAL A 405 -38.24 -20.15 -1.53
C VAL A 405 -39.14 -21.00 -0.60
N LEU A 406 -39.06 -20.82 0.72
CA LEU A 406 -39.95 -21.49 1.67
C LEU A 406 -41.42 -21.12 1.48
N SER A 407 -41.72 -19.84 1.22
CA SER A 407 -43.11 -19.41 0.93
C SER A 407 -43.65 -20.00 -0.38
N LEU A 408 -42.79 -20.20 -1.38
CA LEU A 408 -43.14 -20.91 -2.63
C LEU A 408 -43.32 -22.42 -2.41
N PHE A 409 -42.61 -23.03 -1.47
CA PHE A 409 -42.82 -24.42 -1.06
C PHE A 409 -44.10 -24.59 -0.22
N GLU A 410 -44.42 -23.66 0.67
CA GLU A 410 -45.65 -23.69 1.48
C GLU A 410 -46.92 -23.45 0.64
N LEU A 411 -46.87 -22.55 -0.35
CA LEU A 411 -47.99 -22.34 -1.28
C LEU A 411 -48.25 -23.54 -2.20
N LYS A 412 -47.26 -24.41 -2.42
CA LYS A 412 -47.37 -25.58 -3.30
C LYS A 412 -47.70 -26.88 -2.56
N ALA A 413 -47.54 -26.93 -1.24
CA ALA A 413 -47.93 -28.07 -0.41
C ALA A 413 -49.46 -28.19 -0.21
N THR A 414 -50.24 -27.17 -0.56
CA THR A 414 -51.71 -27.15 -0.42
C THR A 414 -52.47 -27.51 -1.70
N THR A 415 -51.78 -27.80 -2.82
CA THR A 415 -52.43 -28.20 -4.09
C THR A 415 -51.84 -29.51 -4.60
N GLN A 416 -52.72 -30.40 -5.06
CA GLN A 416 -52.55 -31.85 -5.23
C GLN A 416 -51.29 -32.37 -5.96
N PRO A 417 -50.93 -33.67 -5.74
CA PRO A 417 -49.68 -34.26 -6.19
C PRO A 417 -49.86 -35.01 -7.52
N THR A 418 -49.27 -34.53 -8.63
CA THR A 418 -49.00 -35.41 -9.79
C THR A 418 -47.98 -34.80 -10.76
N LEU A 419 -47.05 -35.67 -11.21
CA LEU A 419 -46.21 -35.59 -12.41
C LEU A 419 -45.15 -34.46 -12.49
N TRP A 420 -43.94 -34.81 -12.08
CA TRP A 420 -42.73 -34.12 -12.53
C TRP A 420 -42.22 -34.79 -13.80
N THR A 421 -42.37 -34.13 -14.95
CA THR A 421 -41.64 -34.46 -16.19
C THR A 421 -40.31 -33.69 -16.23
N GLU A 422 -39.28 -34.37 -16.74
CA GLU A 422 -37.85 -34.01 -16.89
C GLU A 422 -37.55 -32.57 -17.37
N ASN A 423 -38.50 -31.89 -18.00
CA ASN A 423 -38.34 -30.53 -18.51
C ASN A 423 -38.26 -29.45 -17.43
N THR A 424 -38.76 -29.68 -16.21
CA THR A 424 -38.77 -28.66 -15.15
C THR A 424 -37.38 -28.45 -14.54
N VAL A 425 -36.53 -29.50 -14.54
CA VAL A 425 -35.16 -29.42 -14.03
C VAL A 425 -34.23 -28.70 -15.01
N ARG A 426 -34.49 -28.79 -16.33
CA ARG A 426 -33.70 -28.09 -17.35
C ARG A 426 -33.91 -26.57 -17.34
N ILE A 427 -35.09 -26.09 -16.98
CA ILE A 427 -35.37 -24.65 -16.91
C ILE A 427 -34.68 -24.01 -15.70
N LEU A 428 -34.57 -24.73 -14.58
CA LEU A 428 -33.92 -24.22 -13.36
C LEU A 428 -32.38 -24.20 -13.44
N MET A 429 -31.77 -24.94 -14.37
CA MET A 429 -30.31 -25.03 -14.50
C MET A 429 -29.71 -24.15 -15.61
N ASN A 430 -30.51 -23.45 -16.42
CA ASN A 430 -30.02 -22.78 -17.62
C ASN A 430 -30.08 -21.24 -17.64
N GLU A 431 -30.33 -20.57 -16.50
CA GLU A 431 -30.16 -19.10 -16.42
C GLU A 431 -28.83 -18.72 -15.76
N GLN A 432 -27.74 -18.95 -16.50
CA GLN A 432 -26.51 -18.16 -16.36
C GLN A 432 -25.92 -17.88 -17.74
N THR A 433 -26.28 -16.74 -18.33
CA THR A 433 -25.38 -15.85 -19.09
C THR A 433 -26.15 -14.63 -19.61
N PRO A 434 -25.56 -13.42 -19.61
CA PRO A 434 -26.19 -12.21 -20.15
C PRO A 434 -25.73 -11.98 -21.60
N ASN A 435 -26.66 -11.60 -22.49
CA ASN A 435 -26.59 -10.38 -23.32
C ASN A 435 -27.43 -10.46 -24.60
N THR A 436 -27.98 -9.29 -24.93
CA THR A 436 -28.23 -8.72 -26.27
C THR A 436 -29.36 -9.26 -27.17
N ALA A 437 -30.29 -8.32 -27.40
CA ALA A 437 -30.93 -7.99 -28.68
C ALA A 437 -31.98 -8.96 -29.27
N LEU A 438 -33.25 -8.60 -29.01
CA LEU A 438 -34.38 -8.83 -29.91
C LEU A 438 -34.27 -7.88 -31.11
N ASN A 439 -34.37 -8.44 -32.32
CA ASN A 439 -35.15 -7.91 -33.44
C ASN A 439 -35.50 -9.08 -34.39
N GLU A 440 -36.75 -9.52 -34.30
CA GLU A 440 -37.72 -9.76 -35.40
C GLU A 440 -37.20 -9.59 -36.84
N GLU A 441 -37.64 -10.29 -37.88
CA GLU A 441 -38.58 -11.38 -38.17
C GLU A 441 -38.49 -11.63 -39.71
N LYS A 442 -39.15 -12.68 -40.23
CA LYS A 442 -39.34 -13.08 -41.66
C LYS A 442 -38.21 -13.97 -42.22
N GLY A 443 -38.40 -15.22 -42.65
CA GLY A 443 -39.57 -15.92 -43.17
C GLY A 443 -39.44 -16.09 -44.69
N THR A 444 -39.04 -17.27 -45.18
CA THR A 444 -39.56 -17.94 -46.40
C THR A 444 -38.85 -19.27 -46.72
N GLU A 445 -39.64 -20.14 -47.34
CA GLU A 445 -39.42 -21.50 -47.84
C GLU A 445 -38.32 -21.64 -48.92
N TYR A 446 -37.69 -22.82 -49.06
CA TYR A 446 -37.86 -23.77 -50.20
C TYR A 446 -36.80 -24.91 -50.20
N SER A 447 -37.29 -26.14 -50.39
CA SER A 447 -36.81 -27.24 -51.25
C SER A 447 -35.37 -27.82 -51.26
N THR A 448 -35.33 -29.10 -50.86
CA THR A 448 -34.92 -30.33 -51.60
C THR A 448 -33.64 -30.44 -52.45
N SER A 449 -33.00 -31.61 -52.24
CA SER A 449 -32.53 -32.64 -53.19
C SER A 449 -31.06 -32.69 -53.68
N ASP A 450 -30.51 -33.91 -53.51
CA ASP A 450 -29.59 -34.68 -54.37
C ASP A 450 -28.12 -34.22 -54.49
N ALA A 451 -27.11 -35.07 -54.76
CA ALA A 451 -26.82 -36.51 -54.70
C ALA A 451 -25.36 -36.68 -55.19
N GLY A 452 -24.70 -37.81 -54.89
CA GLY A 452 -23.52 -38.34 -55.61
C GLY A 452 -22.18 -38.27 -54.84
N LEU A 453 -21.63 -39.38 -54.33
CA LEU A 453 -20.81 -40.42 -54.99
C LEU A 453 -19.41 -39.93 -55.42
N GLU A 454 -18.35 -40.37 -54.72
CA GLU A 454 -17.36 -41.33 -55.25
C GLU A 454 -16.34 -41.77 -54.17
N ASP A 455 -15.97 -43.05 -54.28
CA ASP A 455 -14.91 -43.83 -53.60
C ASP A 455 -13.52 -43.15 -53.65
N ASP A 456 -12.47 -43.47 -52.87
CA ASP A 456 -11.94 -44.81 -52.63
C ASP A 456 -10.83 -44.82 -51.53
N THR A 457 -10.83 -45.92 -50.76
CA THR A 457 -9.71 -46.67 -50.16
C THR A 457 -8.43 -46.01 -49.58
N HIS A 458 -8.19 -46.17 -48.27
CA HIS A 458 -7.29 -47.21 -47.69
C HIS A 458 -7.02 -47.05 -46.16
N GLN A 459 -7.83 -47.75 -45.36
CA GLN A 459 -7.46 -48.89 -44.49
C GLN A 459 -6.30 -48.82 -43.46
N LYS A 460 -6.71 -48.82 -42.16
CA LYS A 460 -6.24 -49.64 -40.99
C LYS A 460 -4.78 -49.48 -40.50
N ARG A 461 -4.39 -49.60 -39.23
CA ARG A 461 -4.96 -50.18 -37.99
C ARG A 461 -4.08 -49.72 -36.80
N THR A 462 -4.73 -49.45 -35.67
CA THR A 462 -4.27 -49.48 -34.25
C THR A 462 -3.71 -50.86 -33.80
N PRO A 463 -3.30 -51.14 -32.53
CA PRO A 463 -2.87 -50.33 -31.36
C PRO A 463 -1.69 -50.92 -30.50
N GLN A 464 -1.32 -50.20 -29.42
CA GLN A 464 -0.99 -50.66 -28.03
C GLN A 464 0.32 -51.40 -27.61
N ARG A 465 0.89 -50.83 -26.51
CA ARG A 465 1.38 -51.43 -25.24
C ARG A 465 2.86 -51.84 -25.01
N ASN A 466 3.47 -51.11 -24.07
CA ASN A 466 4.18 -51.50 -22.82
C ASN A 466 5.51 -52.30 -22.79
N HIS A 467 6.28 -51.93 -21.74
CA HIS A 467 7.34 -52.64 -20.98
C HIS A 467 8.79 -52.51 -21.49
N SER A 468 9.67 -51.77 -20.76
CA SER A 468 10.66 -52.22 -19.74
C SER A 468 11.68 -53.21 -20.32
N GLU A 469 13.01 -53.15 -20.15
CA GLU A 469 13.90 -52.64 -19.11
C GLU A 469 15.36 -52.87 -19.60
N ILE A 470 16.34 -52.18 -19.00
CA ILE A 470 17.67 -52.69 -18.59
C ILE A 470 18.83 -52.88 -19.61
N ASN A 471 19.89 -52.08 -19.35
CA ASN A 471 21.34 -52.31 -19.38
C ASN A 471 22.05 -52.65 -20.72
N THR A 472 23.31 -52.29 -20.96
CA THR A 472 24.46 -52.24 -20.04
C THR A 472 25.64 -51.49 -20.68
N SER A 473 26.56 -51.06 -19.80
CA SER A 473 28.03 -50.97 -19.98
C SER A 473 28.55 -49.92 -20.97
N SER A 474 29.59 -49.15 -20.68
CA SER A 474 30.75 -49.28 -19.77
C SER A 474 31.48 -47.93 -19.90
N GLU A 475 32.35 -47.42 -19.04
CA GLU A 475 33.09 -47.86 -17.87
C GLU A 475 33.72 -46.57 -17.29
N ASN A 476 33.67 -46.35 -15.97
CA ASN A 476 34.81 -46.50 -15.05
C ASN A 476 35.96 -45.50 -15.32
N THR A 477 36.51 -44.76 -14.36
CA THR A 477 36.95 -45.22 -13.04
C THR A 477 37.33 -44.03 -12.12
N LEU A 478 36.97 -44.20 -10.84
CA LEU A 478 37.67 -43.84 -9.59
C LEU A 478 37.99 -42.37 -9.21
N GLY A 479 37.30 -41.91 -8.16
CA GLY A 479 37.79 -42.11 -6.78
C GLY A 479 38.52 -40.94 -6.07
N PRO A 480 38.56 -40.92 -4.72
CA PRO A 480 38.11 -39.76 -3.93
C PRO A 480 39.16 -39.09 -2.99
N TYR A 481 38.78 -37.91 -2.46
CA TYR A 481 39.30 -37.10 -1.32
C TYR A 481 39.85 -37.91 -0.11
N PRO A 482 40.68 -37.39 0.86
CA PRO A 482 40.49 -36.09 1.57
C PRO A 482 41.71 -35.38 2.28
N THR A 483 41.43 -34.24 2.94
CA THR A 483 42.01 -33.66 4.20
C THR A 483 43.31 -32.77 4.22
N PRO A 484 43.48 -31.90 5.27
CA PRO A 484 44.23 -30.62 5.27
C PRO A 484 45.49 -30.58 6.16
N LEU A 485 46.37 -29.56 6.04
CA LEU A 485 47.40 -29.17 7.04
C LEU A 485 47.97 -27.76 6.68
N ARG A 486 47.84 -26.72 7.52
CA ARG A 486 48.72 -26.20 8.62
C ARG A 486 49.80 -25.17 8.21
N PHE A 487 50.17 -24.32 9.20
CA PHE A 487 51.24 -23.28 9.30
C PHE A 487 50.82 -21.86 8.83
N LEU A 488 51.07 -20.73 9.53
CA LEU A 488 51.87 -20.44 10.74
C LEU A 488 51.49 -19.05 11.32
N LEU A 489 51.56 -18.97 12.65
CA LEU A 489 51.59 -17.75 13.47
C LEU A 489 52.69 -16.74 13.06
N LYS A 490 52.35 -15.44 13.04
CA LYS A 490 53.28 -14.35 13.40
C LYS A 490 52.53 -13.05 13.75
N THR A 491 52.37 -12.79 15.04
CA THR A 491 52.39 -11.43 15.63
C THR A 491 53.78 -11.22 16.27
N PRO A 492 54.16 -10.03 16.79
CA PRO A 492 53.64 -8.67 16.62
C PRO A 492 54.76 -7.67 16.23
N ARG A 493 54.44 -6.42 15.87
CA ARG A 493 55.32 -5.26 16.16
C ARG A 493 54.59 -3.92 16.11
N ASN A 494 54.84 -3.15 17.16
CA ASN A 494 54.50 -1.75 17.41
C ASN A 494 54.82 -0.80 16.24
N MET A 495 54.00 0.24 16.07
CA MET A 495 54.52 1.60 15.85
C MET A 495 53.47 2.68 16.19
N SER A 496 53.73 3.36 17.30
CA SER A 496 53.65 4.80 17.55
C SER A 496 53.00 5.73 16.52
N SER A 497 52.03 6.50 17.02
CA SER A 497 51.88 7.97 16.91
C SER A 497 52.41 8.69 15.67
N PHE A 498 51.54 9.41 14.96
CA PHE A 498 51.85 10.73 14.42
C PHE A 498 50.56 11.56 14.33
N THR A 499 50.61 12.71 15.03
CA THR A 499 49.95 14.02 14.81
C THR A 499 48.49 14.10 14.41
#